data_AF-X1FHC1-F1
#
_entry.id   AF-X1FHC1-F1
#
_cell.length_a   1.000
_cell.length_b   1.000
_cell.length_c   1.000
_cell.angle_alpha   90.00
_cell.angle_beta   90.00
_cell.angle_gamma   90.00
#
_symmetry.space_group_name_H-M   'P 1'
#
loop_
_entity.id
_entity.type
_entity.pdbx_description
1 polymer ?
#
loop_
_entity_poly.entity_id
_entity_poly.type
_entity_poly.pdbx_seq_one_letter_code
_entity_poly.pdbx_strand_id
1 'polypeptide(L)'
;SRWNSNSVDERIAAIEAARAIPDEENAAIIYNQLLENYDESSLSPDFMDEDLDNLTSREPWLSKDYPELAEWLKEQQDTISTLLQASKKEKCRFPIITDLQQMPARIDRFSAMRRWAFLLVRAANNDVAEDQIDAAIQKYCCLIQMANHVCQQPVMVDYLVGIAIEALALSRMKTFILEGDATEAHLKAIEAIPLQTKNNWTEISSKILEFETLYERKNLGLFDRLKFAWQGIRVEDSFEQIHEIYLRLLTDRRGNR
;
A
#
# COMPACT_ATOMS: atom_id res chain seq x y z
N SER A 1 -32.63 -9.02 20.27
CA SER A 1 -32.87 -7.96 19.27
C SER A 1 -32.53 -8.52 17.90
N ARG A 2 -33.53 -8.78 17.04
CA ARG A 2 -33.30 -9.16 15.63
C ARG A 2 -32.82 -7.91 14.89
N TRP A 3 -31.52 -7.78 14.70
CA TRP A 3 -30.98 -6.79 13.77
C TRP A 3 -31.36 -7.22 12.35
N ASN A 4 -32.06 -6.34 11.62
CA ASN A 4 -32.50 -6.58 10.25
C ASN A 4 -31.28 -6.48 9.31
N SER A 5 -31.05 -7.46 8.43
CA SER A 5 -29.95 -7.44 7.44
C SER A 5 -29.97 -6.17 6.59
N ASN A 6 -31.17 -5.65 6.28
CA ASN A 6 -31.35 -4.40 5.55
C ASN A 6 -30.64 -3.22 6.25
N SER A 7 -30.58 -3.21 7.58
CA SER A 7 -29.88 -2.16 8.33
C SER A 7 -28.35 -2.23 8.20
N VAL A 8 -27.78 -3.41 7.96
CA VAL A 8 -26.33 -3.56 7.77
C VAL A 8 -25.93 -3.06 6.38
N ASP A 9 -26.69 -3.44 5.35
CA ASP A 9 -26.46 -2.98 3.98
C ASP A 9 -26.62 -1.47 3.85
N GLU A 10 -27.66 -0.89 4.47
CA GLU A 10 -27.86 0.57 4.53
C GLU A 10 -26.67 1.30 5.16
N ARG A 11 -26.10 0.75 6.24
CA ARG A 11 -24.94 1.35 6.91
C ARG A 11 -23.66 1.26 6.07
N ILE A 12 -23.41 0.13 5.41
CA ILE A 12 -22.26 0.01 4.52
C ILE A 12 -22.42 0.94 3.30
N ALA A 13 -23.62 1.02 2.72
CA ALA A 13 -23.92 1.97 1.65
C ALA A 13 -23.71 3.42 2.10
N ALA A 14 -24.06 3.77 3.35
CA ALA A 14 -23.80 5.10 3.90
C ALA A 14 -22.29 5.39 4.05
N ILE A 15 -21.49 4.40 4.48
CA ILE A 15 -20.02 4.53 4.52
C ILE A 15 -19.47 4.76 3.10
N GLU A 16 -19.96 4.01 2.12
CA GLU A 16 -19.52 4.16 0.73
C GLU A 16 -19.90 5.53 0.15
N ALA A 17 -21.13 5.97 0.36
CA ALA A 17 -21.61 7.29 -0.07
C ALA A 17 -20.81 8.43 0.59
N ALA A 18 -20.48 8.32 1.88
CA ALA A 18 -19.67 9.31 2.59
C ALA A 18 -18.21 9.37 2.10
N ARG A 19 -17.74 8.29 1.46
CA ARG A 19 -16.40 8.18 0.89
C ARG A 19 -16.33 8.59 -0.59
N ALA A 20 -17.47 8.78 -1.25
CA ALA A 20 -17.54 9.08 -2.67
C ALA A 20 -16.79 10.37 -3.01
N ILE A 21 -16.06 10.33 -4.11
CA ILE A 21 -15.29 11.46 -4.66
C ILE A 21 -15.43 11.45 -6.19
N PRO A 22 -15.20 12.57 -6.88
CA PRO A 22 -15.17 12.61 -8.34
C PRO A 22 -14.09 11.68 -8.92
N ASP A 23 -14.35 11.07 -10.07
CA ASP A 23 -13.43 10.13 -10.72
C ASP A 23 -12.09 10.80 -11.09
N GLU A 24 -12.13 12.07 -11.50
CA GLU A 24 -10.94 12.87 -11.79
C GLU A 24 -10.04 13.09 -10.57
N GLU A 25 -10.56 12.98 -9.35
CA GLU A 25 -9.79 13.07 -8.10
C GLU A 25 -9.32 11.68 -7.61
N ASN A 26 -9.86 10.58 -8.13
CA ASN A 26 -9.72 9.25 -7.56
C ASN A 26 -8.59 8.44 -8.21
N ALA A 27 -7.51 8.17 -7.46
CA ALA A 27 -6.42 7.30 -7.92
C ALA A 27 -6.85 5.86 -8.21
N ALA A 28 -7.96 5.39 -7.63
CA ALA A 28 -8.48 4.06 -7.89
C ALA A 28 -8.81 3.84 -9.37
N ILE A 29 -9.20 4.89 -10.11
CA ILE A 29 -9.47 4.79 -11.55
C ILE A 29 -8.21 4.36 -12.31
N ILE A 30 -7.06 4.95 -11.98
CA ILE A 30 -5.78 4.63 -12.62
C ILE A 30 -5.30 3.23 -12.21
N TYR A 31 -5.41 2.88 -10.92
CA TYR A 31 -5.03 1.54 -10.48
C TYR A 31 -5.91 0.45 -11.10
N ASN A 32 -7.21 0.69 -11.27
CA ASN A 32 -8.09 -0.27 -11.92
C ASN A 32 -7.73 -0.47 -13.40
N GLN A 33 -7.35 0.59 -14.11
CA GLN A 33 -6.84 0.47 -15.50
C GLN A 33 -5.55 -0.36 -15.57
N LEU A 34 -4.65 -0.21 -14.59
CA LEU A 34 -3.48 -1.08 -14.49
C LEU A 34 -3.85 -2.53 -14.16
N LEU A 35 -4.87 -2.75 -13.33
CA LEU A 35 -5.36 -4.09 -12.99
C LEU A 35 -5.99 -4.82 -14.19
N GLU A 36 -6.61 -4.11 -15.13
CA GLU A 36 -7.19 -4.72 -16.34
C GLU A 36 -6.15 -5.43 -17.21
N ASN A 37 -4.91 -4.93 -17.20
CA ASN A 37 -3.78 -5.48 -17.94
C ASN A 37 -2.74 -6.15 -17.01
N TYR A 38 -3.10 -6.36 -15.74
CA TYR A 38 -2.19 -6.95 -14.78
C TYR A 38 -2.01 -8.43 -15.08
N ASP A 39 -0.78 -8.79 -15.44
CA ASP A 39 -0.33 -10.17 -15.52
C ASP A 39 0.65 -10.43 -14.38
N GLU A 40 0.37 -11.46 -13.60
CA GLU A 40 1.23 -11.84 -12.49
C GLU A 40 2.61 -12.28 -13.00
N SER A 41 2.70 -12.95 -14.15
CA SER A 41 4.00 -13.34 -14.72
C SER A 41 4.84 -12.15 -15.21
N SER A 42 4.21 -11.07 -15.66
CA SER A 42 4.97 -9.93 -16.20
C SER A 42 5.77 -9.18 -15.14
N LEU A 43 5.35 -9.24 -13.87
CA LEU A 43 6.00 -8.58 -12.73
C LEU A 43 6.94 -9.48 -11.92
N SER A 44 7.09 -10.75 -12.30
CA SER A 44 7.98 -11.70 -11.67
C SER A 44 8.63 -12.55 -12.76
N PRO A 45 9.58 -11.98 -13.53
CA PRO A 45 10.17 -12.67 -14.66
C PRO A 45 10.96 -13.91 -14.20
N ASP A 46 11.01 -14.95 -15.03
CA ASP A 46 11.59 -16.26 -14.68
C ASP A 46 13.07 -16.19 -14.24
N PHE A 47 13.82 -15.17 -14.68
CA PHE A 47 15.23 -14.96 -14.29
C PHE A 47 15.40 -14.39 -12.88
N MET A 48 14.31 -13.93 -12.25
CA MET A 48 14.34 -13.31 -10.93
C MET A 48 14.23 -14.37 -9.83
N ASP A 49 15.38 -14.87 -9.38
CA ASP A 49 15.45 -15.73 -8.19
C ASP A 49 15.30 -14.92 -6.88
N GLU A 50 15.16 -15.63 -5.77
CA GLU A 50 14.97 -15.03 -4.44
C GLU A 50 16.16 -14.16 -4.00
N ASP A 51 17.39 -14.53 -4.39
CA ASP A 51 18.59 -13.79 -4.01
C ASP A 51 18.66 -12.46 -4.78
N LEU A 52 18.40 -12.48 -6.08
CA LEU A 52 18.34 -11.30 -6.93
C LEU A 52 17.16 -10.38 -6.54
N ASP A 53 15.99 -10.97 -6.23
CA ASP A 53 14.80 -10.25 -5.76
C ASP A 53 15.10 -9.49 -4.46
N ASN A 54 15.76 -10.15 -3.50
CA ASN A 54 16.17 -9.57 -2.22
C ASN A 54 17.27 -8.51 -2.38
N LEU A 55 18.30 -8.78 -3.19
CA LEU A 55 19.41 -7.86 -3.40
C LEU A 55 18.90 -6.55 -4.01
N THR A 56 18.20 -6.63 -5.13
CA THR A 56 17.81 -5.45 -5.93
C THR A 56 16.71 -4.63 -5.28
N SER A 57 15.91 -5.23 -4.40
CA SER A 57 14.91 -4.51 -3.60
C SER A 57 15.50 -3.82 -2.37
N ARG A 58 16.70 -4.23 -1.91
CA ARG A 58 17.34 -3.66 -0.72
C ARG A 58 18.48 -2.72 -1.07
N GLU A 59 19.26 -3.01 -2.09
CA GLU A 59 20.51 -2.31 -2.34
C GLU A 59 20.49 -1.60 -3.70
N PRO A 60 21.16 -0.45 -3.83
CA PRO A 60 21.46 0.13 -5.13
C PRO A 60 22.21 -0.85 -6.02
N TRP A 61 21.86 -0.90 -7.31
CA TRP A 61 22.45 -1.84 -8.26
C TRP A 61 22.61 -1.20 -9.65
N LEU A 62 23.73 -1.47 -10.32
CA LEU A 62 24.03 -0.90 -11.64
C LEU A 62 23.47 -1.77 -12.76
N SER A 63 22.99 -1.13 -13.82
CA SER A 63 22.43 -1.80 -15.00
C SER A 63 23.46 -2.68 -15.71
N LYS A 64 24.75 -2.29 -15.66
CA LYS A 64 25.84 -3.07 -16.25
C LYS A 64 26.07 -4.42 -15.55
N ASP A 65 25.71 -4.51 -14.27
CA ASP A 65 25.92 -5.71 -13.46
C ASP A 65 24.73 -6.69 -13.62
N TYR A 66 23.54 -6.16 -13.92
CA TYR A 66 22.29 -6.92 -14.12
C TYR A 66 21.54 -6.47 -15.40
N PRO A 67 22.10 -6.71 -16.60
CA PRO A 67 21.55 -6.18 -17.85
C PRO A 67 20.15 -6.70 -18.18
N GLU A 68 19.84 -7.95 -17.86
CA GLU A 68 18.50 -8.53 -18.07
C GLU A 68 17.44 -7.84 -17.20
N LEU A 69 17.76 -7.54 -15.95
CA LEU A 69 16.88 -6.81 -15.04
C LEU A 69 16.69 -5.35 -15.48
N ALA A 70 17.75 -4.71 -15.96
CA ALA A 70 17.68 -3.36 -16.50
C ALA A 70 16.80 -3.29 -17.74
N GLU A 71 16.86 -4.30 -18.62
CA GLU A 71 15.98 -4.38 -19.78
C GLU A 71 14.53 -4.62 -19.37
N TRP A 72 14.26 -5.55 -18.45
CA TRP A 72 12.93 -5.75 -17.88
C TRP A 72 12.37 -4.46 -17.26
N LEU A 73 13.18 -3.68 -16.53
CA LEU A 73 12.73 -2.39 -16.00
C LEU A 73 12.34 -1.40 -17.10
N LYS A 74 13.00 -1.42 -18.27
CA LYS A 74 12.60 -0.59 -19.42
C LYS A 74 11.24 -1.02 -19.95
N GLU A 75 10.97 -2.33 -20.03
CA GLU A 75 9.67 -2.86 -20.43
C GLU A 75 8.56 -2.44 -19.45
N GLN A 76 8.89 -2.24 -18.17
CA GLN A 76 7.95 -1.78 -17.14
C GLN A 76 7.78 -0.26 -17.06
N GLN A 77 8.41 0.54 -17.93
CA GLN A 77 8.37 2.01 -17.80
C GLN A 77 6.98 2.61 -17.92
N ASP A 78 6.10 2.05 -18.74
CA ASP A 78 4.72 2.52 -18.85
C ASP A 78 3.93 2.29 -17.55
N THR A 79 4.13 1.14 -16.91
CA THR A 79 3.57 0.85 -15.58
C THR A 79 4.11 1.83 -14.53
N ILE A 80 5.44 2.04 -14.48
CA ILE A 80 6.06 2.99 -13.55
C ILE A 80 5.52 4.41 -13.77
N SER A 81 5.48 4.88 -15.01
CA SER A 81 4.95 6.19 -15.37
C SER A 81 3.49 6.34 -14.93
N THR A 82 2.67 5.32 -15.14
CA THR A 82 1.25 5.31 -14.74
C THR A 82 1.10 5.35 -13.21
N LEU A 83 1.93 4.62 -12.47
CA LEU A 83 1.97 4.68 -11.00
C LEU A 83 2.38 6.08 -10.51
N LEU A 84 3.37 6.70 -11.14
CA LEU A 84 3.78 8.09 -10.85
C LEU A 84 2.66 9.11 -11.16
N GLN A 85 1.78 8.83 -12.13
CA GLN A 85 0.59 9.66 -12.35
C GLN A 85 -0.47 9.42 -11.27
N ALA A 86 -0.71 8.17 -10.88
CA ALA A 86 -1.63 7.82 -9.81
C ALA A 86 -1.23 8.52 -8.50
N SER A 87 0.07 8.54 -8.18
CA SER A 87 0.61 9.19 -6.98
C SER A 87 0.52 10.72 -6.97
N LYS A 88 0.06 11.36 -8.05
CA LYS A 88 -0.21 12.81 -8.03
C LYS A 88 -1.59 13.13 -7.46
N LYS A 89 -2.46 12.14 -7.34
CA LYS A 89 -3.78 12.30 -6.74
C LYS A 89 -3.66 12.17 -5.22
N GLU A 90 -4.43 12.97 -4.49
CA GLU A 90 -4.43 12.93 -3.03
C GLU A 90 -5.31 11.78 -2.49
N LYS A 91 -6.40 11.50 -3.21
CA LYS A 91 -7.46 10.60 -2.75
C LYS A 91 -7.49 9.32 -3.58
N CYS A 92 -7.74 8.21 -2.90
CA CYS A 92 -7.99 6.92 -3.53
C CYS A 92 -9.16 6.22 -2.81
N ARG A 93 -10.19 5.86 -3.56
CA ARG A 93 -11.40 5.20 -3.06
C ARG A 93 -11.69 4.02 -3.96
N PHE A 94 -11.26 2.84 -3.52
CA PHE A 94 -11.74 1.61 -4.11
C PHE A 94 -13.15 1.31 -3.61
N PRO A 95 -13.98 0.67 -4.44
CA PRO A 95 -15.28 0.17 -4.00
C PRO A 95 -15.15 -0.73 -2.78
N ILE A 96 -16.04 -0.58 -1.80
CA ILE A 96 -16.11 -1.49 -0.66
C ILE A 96 -16.65 -2.84 -1.13
N ILE A 97 -15.80 -3.85 -1.03
CA ILE A 97 -16.18 -5.23 -1.35
C ILE A 97 -16.88 -5.83 -0.14
N THR A 98 -18.19 -6.05 -0.27
CA THR A 98 -19.02 -6.64 0.80
C THR A 98 -19.44 -8.08 0.53
N ASP A 99 -19.26 -8.55 -0.71
CA ASP A 99 -19.60 -9.91 -1.14
C ASP A 99 -18.33 -10.78 -1.16
N LEU A 100 -18.42 -11.96 -0.56
CA LEU A 100 -17.35 -12.96 -0.58
C LEU A 100 -16.98 -13.40 -2.01
N GLN A 101 -17.92 -13.37 -2.96
CA GLN A 101 -17.65 -13.70 -4.36
C GLN A 101 -16.71 -12.70 -5.05
N GLN A 102 -16.62 -11.47 -4.52
CA GLN A 102 -15.75 -10.42 -5.04
C GLN A 102 -14.39 -10.35 -4.31
N MET A 103 -14.15 -11.22 -3.33
CA MET A 103 -12.87 -11.29 -2.61
C MET A 103 -11.66 -11.58 -3.52
N PRO A 104 -11.75 -12.42 -4.58
CA PRO A 104 -10.63 -12.60 -5.50
C PRO A 104 -10.11 -11.29 -6.08
N ALA A 105 -10.99 -10.41 -6.57
CA ALA A 105 -10.58 -9.10 -7.10
C ALA A 105 -9.86 -8.21 -6.06
N ARG A 106 -10.21 -8.35 -4.77
CA ARG A 106 -9.51 -7.67 -3.68
C ARG A 106 -8.10 -8.22 -3.48
N ILE A 107 -7.98 -9.55 -3.50
CA ILE A 107 -6.71 -10.26 -3.35
C ILE A 107 -5.78 -9.93 -4.52
N ASP A 108 -6.31 -9.91 -5.75
CA ASP A 108 -5.57 -9.53 -6.95
C ASP A 108 -5.03 -8.11 -6.83
N ARG A 109 -5.87 -7.16 -6.38
CA ARG A 109 -5.43 -5.79 -6.07
C ARG A 109 -4.30 -5.75 -5.04
N PHE A 110 -4.37 -6.54 -3.98
CA PHE A 110 -3.30 -6.59 -2.98
C PHE A 110 -2.00 -7.15 -3.53
N SER A 111 -2.10 -8.22 -4.34
CA SER A 111 -0.94 -8.81 -5.01
C SER A 111 -0.29 -7.79 -5.95
N ALA A 112 -1.10 -7.11 -6.77
CA ALA A 112 -0.64 -6.09 -7.69
C ALA A 112 0.01 -4.91 -6.97
N MET A 113 -0.65 -4.32 -5.97
CA MET A 113 -0.10 -3.18 -5.22
C MET A 113 1.24 -3.52 -4.54
N ARG A 114 1.39 -4.75 -4.02
CA ARG A 114 2.66 -5.21 -3.44
C ARG A 114 3.74 -5.34 -4.51
N ARG A 115 3.44 -5.95 -5.64
CA ARG A 115 4.40 -6.12 -6.75
C ARG A 115 4.80 -4.79 -7.37
N TRP A 116 3.86 -3.87 -7.55
CA TRP A 116 4.14 -2.50 -7.98
C TRP A 116 5.03 -1.76 -6.99
N ALA A 117 4.85 -1.99 -5.69
CA ALA A 117 5.75 -1.43 -4.69
C ALA A 117 7.18 -1.95 -4.84
N PHE A 118 7.36 -3.26 -5.02
CA PHE A 118 8.68 -3.86 -5.26
C PHE A 118 9.30 -3.40 -6.60
N LEU A 119 8.50 -3.29 -7.67
CA LEU A 119 8.92 -2.72 -8.95
C LEU A 119 9.48 -1.31 -8.78
N LEU A 120 8.74 -0.43 -8.10
CA LEU A 120 9.16 0.95 -7.87
C LEU A 120 10.43 1.04 -7.02
N VAL A 121 10.57 0.20 -5.99
CA VAL A 121 11.79 0.15 -5.17
C VAL A 121 12.99 -0.30 -5.99
N ARG A 122 12.86 -1.35 -6.80
CA ARG A 122 13.96 -1.83 -7.65
C ARG A 122 14.39 -0.75 -8.63
N ALA A 123 13.42 -0.10 -9.27
CA ALA A 123 13.69 1.00 -10.18
C ALA A 123 14.36 2.18 -9.47
N ALA A 124 13.91 2.55 -8.27
CA ALA A 124 14.52 3.62 -7.48
C ALA A 124 15.96 3.26 -7.04
N ASN A 125 16.21 2.02 -6.63
CA ASN A 125 17.54 1.54 -6.27
C ASN A 125 18.50 1.55 -7.48
N ASN A 126 18.00 1.21 -8.67
CA ASN A 126 18.76 1.34 -9.91
C ASN A 126 19.08 2.80 -10.21
N ASP A 127 18.11 3.70 -10.12
CA ASP A 127 18.33 5.13 -10.31
C ASP A 127 19.38 5.68 -9.33
N VAL A 128 19.37 5.24 -8.06
CA VAL A 128 20.39 5.65 -7.07
C VAL A 128 21.79 5.25 -7.54
N ALA A 129 21.96 4.00 -7.99
CA ALA A 129 23.26 3.52 -8.43
C ALA A 129 23.73 4.19 -9.73
N GLU A 130 22.81 4.54 -10.62
CA GLU A 130 23.07 5.25 -11.89
C GLU A 130 23.20 6.77 -11.74
N ASP A 131 23.26 7.28 -10.49
CA ASP A 131 23.36 8.71 -10.17
C ASP A 131 22.16 9.55 -10.68
N GLN A 132 20.99 8.92 -10.80
CA GLN A 132 19.71 9.54 -11.18
C GLN A 132 18.86 9.83 -9.93
N ILE A 133 19.45 10.51 -8.95
CA ILE A 133 18.87 10.64 -7.60
C ILE A 133 17.48 11.28 -7.57
N ASP A 134 17.22 12.30 -8.39
CA ASP A 134 15.90 12.94 -8.47
C ASP A 134 14.80 11.94 -8.91
N ALA A 135 15.13 11.05 -9.85
CA ALA A 135 14.22 10.02 -10.32
C ALA A 135 13.95 8.97 -9.22
N ALA A 136 14.99 8.60 -8.46
CA ALA A 136 14.85 7.70 -7.31
C ALA A 136 13.91 8.29 -6.25
N ILE A 137 14.13 9.56 -5.87
CA ILE A 137 13.31 10.27 -4.89
C ILE A 137 11.85 10.33 -5.36
N GLN A 138 11.61 10.63 -6.63
CA GLN A 138 10.25 10.65 -7.18
C GLN A 138 9.54 9.29 -7.03
N LYS A 139 10.25 8.18 -7.27
CA LYS A 139 9.70 6.83 -7.09
C LYS A 139 9.47 6.49 -5.61
N TYR A 140 10.35 6.91 -4.71
CA TYR A 140 10.10 6.76 -3.27
C TYR A 140 8.90 7.60 -2.79
N CYS A 141 8.73 8.83 -3.26
CA CYS A 141 7.53 9.64 -3.01
C CYS A 141 6.26 8.95 -3.50
N CYS A 142 6.32 8.33 -4.68
CA CYS A 142 5.20 7.56 -5.24
C CYS A 142 4.80 6.41 -4.33
N LEU A 143 5.75 5.67 -3.75
CA LEU A 143 5.46 4.59 -2.80
C LEU A 143 4.77 5.10 -1.53
N ILE A 144 5.22 6.23 -0.96
CA ILE A 144 4.56 6.84 0.21
C ILE A 144 3.12 7.21 -0.13
N GLN A 145 2.87 7.79 -1.31
CA GLN A 145 1.51 8.13 -1.71
C GLN A 145 0.66 6.90 -2.01
N MET A 146 1.23 5.85 -2.60
CA MET A 146 0.55 4.55 -2.75
C MET A 146 0.14 3.98 -1.40
N ALA A 147 1.03 4.00 -0.41
CA ALA A 147 0.71 3.58 0.94
C ALA A 147 -0.45 4.40 1.54
N ASN A 148 -0.41 5.73 1.39
CA ASN A 148 -1.50 6.62 1.81
C ASN A 148 -2.82 6.24 1.13
N HIS A 149 -2.81 5.95 -0.17
CA HIS A 149 -3.99 5.52 -0.92
C HIS A 149 -4.60 4.22 -0.36
N VAL A 150 -3.77 3.23 -0.02
CA VAL A 150 -4.26 1.97 0.53
C VAL A 150 -4.79 2.17 1.95
N CYS A 151 -4.11 2.97 2.77
CA CYS A 151 -4.54 3.32 4.12
C CYS A 151 -5.86 4.12 4.19
N GLN A 152 -6.33 4.67 3.06
CA GLN A 152 -7.62 5.36 2.98
C GLN A 152 -8.83 4.39 2.86
N GLN A 153 -8.60 3.08 2.74
CA GLN A 153 -9.68 2.10 2.71
C GLN A 153 -10.14 1.74 4.13
N PRO A 154 -11.43 1.47 4.37
CA PRO A 154 -11.98 1.27 5.71
C PRO A 154 -11.79 -0.15 6.23
N VAL A 155 -10.82 -0.90 5.69
CA VAL A 155 -10.68 -2.33 5.96
C VAL A 155 -9.28 -2.64 6.46
N MET A 156 -9.18 -3.52 7.44
CA MET A 156 -7.94 -3.71 8.19
C MET A 156 -6.79 -4.21 7.32
N VAL A 157 -7.08 -5.16 6.44
CA VAL A 157 -6.06 -5.75 5.55
C VAL A 157 -5.50 -4.71 4.58
N ASP A 158 -6.32 -3.80 4.05
CA ASP A 158 -5.85 -2.71 3.20
C ASP A 158 -4.90 -1.80 4.01
N TYR A 159 -5.27 -1.44 5.23
CA TYR A 159 -4.43 -0.61 6.10
C TYR A 159 -3.06 -1.24 6.39
N LEU A 160 -3.02 -2.55 6.66
CA LEU A 160 -1.78 -3.31 6.82
C LEU A 160 -0.91 -3.34 5.57
N VAL A 161 -1.51 -3.52 4.39
CA VAL A 161 -0.78 -3.46 3.12
C VAL A 161 -0.20 -2.06 2.91
N GLY A 162 -0.96 -1.00 3.21
CA GLY A 162 -0.46 0.37 3.15
C GLY A 162 0.74 0.61 4.08
N ILE A 163 0.67 0.16 5.33
CA ILE A 163 1.79 0.22 6.29
C ILE A 163 3.04 -0.49 5.72
N ALA A 164 2.88 -1.68 5.13
CA ALA A 164 4.00 -2.44 4.59
C ALA A 164 4.68 -1.71 3.42
N ILE A 165 3.88 -1.14 2.50
CA ILE A 165 4.39 -0.34 1.37
C ILE A 165 5.14 0.91 1.89
N GLU A 166 4.61 1.58 2.91
CA GLU A 166 5.27 2.76 3.47
C GLU A 166 6.59 2.43 4.16
N ALA A 167 6.59 1.37 4.98
CA ALA A 167 7.79 0.91 5.67
C ALA A 167 8.91 0.54 4.68
N LEU A 168 8.54 -0.07 3.56
CA LEU A 168 9.47 -0.38 2.48
C LEU A 168 10.13 0.90 1.92
N ALA A 169 9.34 1.92 1.60
CA ALA A 169 9.84 3.19 1.07
C ALA A 169 10.71 3.95 2.09
N LEU A 170 10.23 4.11 3.33
CA LEU A 170 10.97 4.81 4.39
C LEU A 170 12.29 4.12 4.70
N SER A 171 12.32 2.78 4.67
CA SER A 171 13.54 2.03 4.89
C SER A 171 14.59 2.32 3.80
N ARG A 172 14.18 2.45 2.53
CA ARG A 172 15.11 2.77 1.44
C ARG A 172 15.57 4.24 1.47
N MET A 173 14.66 5.17 1.74
CA MET A 173 15.02 6.58 1.95
C MET A 173 16.05 6.74 3.07
N LYS A 174 15.86 6.04 4.19
CA LYS A 174 16.80 6.05 5.31
C LYS A 174 18.19 5.56 4.90
N THR A 175 18.28 4.44 4.18
CA THR A 175 19.56 3.93 3.68
C THR A 175 20.22 4.96 2.74
N PHE A 176 19.47 5.54 1.81
CA PHE A 176 19.98 6.58 0.92
C PHE A 176 20.50 7.81 1.68
N ILE A 177 19.80 8.29 2.72
CA ILE A 177 20.22 9.42 3.54
C ILE A 177 21.52 9.12 4.32
N LEU A 178 21.66 7.90 4.85
CA LEU A 178 22.78 7.53 5.71
C LEU A 178 24.03 7.12 4.95
N GLU A 179 23.86 6.46 3.81
CA GLU A 179 24.95 5.79 3.07
C GLU A 179 25.19 6.40 1.69
N GLY A 180 24.23 7.16 1.15
CA GLY A 180 24.35 7.80 -0.16
C GLY A 180 24.84 9.25 -0.11
N ASP A 181 25.11 9.81 -1.28
CA ASP A 181 25.55 11.21 -1.46
C ASP A 181 24.33 12.18 -1.50
N ALA A 182 23.49 12.14 -0.47
CA ALA A 182 22.31 12.98 -0.37
C ALA A 182 22.69 14.48 -0.26
N THR A 183 22.34 15.27 -1.26
CA THR A 183 22.50 16.72 -1.23
C THR A 183 21.43 17.38 -0.35
N GLU A 184 21.67 18.62 0.07
CA GLU A 184 20.68 19.44 0.79
C GLU A 184 19.34 19.56 0.02
N ALA A 185 19.39 19.59 -1.32
CA ALA A 185 18.19 19.63 -2.15
C ALA A 185 17.41 18.30 -2.07
N HIS A 186 18.13 17.17 -2.08
CA HIS A 186 17.53 15.84 -1.92
C HIS A 186 16.86 15.70 -0.54
N LEU A 187 17.52 16.16 0.52
CA LEU A 187 16.98 16.13 1.88
C LEU A 187 15.70 16.95 1.99
N LYS A 188 15.68 18.17 1.41
CA LYS A 188 14.47 19.01 1.36
C LYS A 188 13.33 18.36 0.57
N ALA A 189 13.64 17.67 -0.52
CA ALA A 189 12.64 16.95 -1.30
C ALA A 189 12.01 15.82 -0.48
N ILE A 190 12.81 15.09 0.30
CA ILE A 190 12.33 14.03 1.21
C ILE A 190 11.53 14.62 2.39
N GLU A 191 11.99 15.72 2.99
CA GLU A 191 11.29 16.39 4.09
C GLU A 191 9.91 16.92 3.66
N ALA A 192 9.78 17.35 2.39
CA ALA A 192 8.53 17.84 1.82
C ALA A 192 7.47 16.76 1.62
N ILE A 193 7.80 15.47 1.78
CA ILE A 193 6.85 14.37 1.64
C ILE A 193 5.81 14.43 2.77
N PRO A 194 4.50 14.36 2.45
CA PRO A 194 3.44 14.49 3.45
C PRO A 194 3.29 13.21 4.29
N LEU A 195 4.20 13.00 5.25
CA LEU A 195 4.12 11.91 6.22
C LEU A 195 3.15 12.27 7.37
N GLN A 196 2.28 11.32 7.73
CA GLN A 196 1.38 11.46 8.88
C GLN A 196 2.14 11.19 10.19
N THR A 197 2.68 12.24 10.80
CA THR A 197 3.47 12.17 12.05
C THR A 197 2.64 12.30 13.33
N LYS A 198 1.35 12.64 13.21
CA LYS A 198 0.41 12.68 14.34
C LYS A 198 -0.08 11.26 14.66
N ASN A 199 -0.15 10.95 15.95
CA ASN A 199 -0.75 9.71 16.39
C ASN A 199 -2.28 9.83 16.31
N ASN A 200 -2.87 9.27 15.25
CA ASN A 200 -4.31 9.24 15.01
C ASN A 200 -4.88 7.82 15.10
N TRP A 201 -4.16 6.90 15.76
CA TRP A 201 -4.53 5.48 15.81
C TRP A 201 -5.96 5.25 16.30
N THR A 202 -6.39 5.95 17.34
CA THR A 202 -7.74 5.80 17.90
C THR A 202 -8.84 6.11 16.88
N GLU A 203 -8.65 7.16 16.06
CA GLU A 203 -9.61 7.52 15.03
C GLU A 203 -9.63 6.49 13.88
N ILE A 204 -8.44 6.10 13.42
CA ILE A 204 -8.27 5.12 12.34
C ILE A 204 -8.87 3.77 12.75
N SER A 205 -8.48 3.27 13.91
CA SER A 205 -8.93 1.97 14.42
C SER A 205 -10.43 1.96 14.68
N SER A 206 -11.02 3.03 15.21
CA SER A 206 -12.47 3.14 15.39
C SER A 206 -13.24 2.99 14.07
N LYS A 207 -12.80 3.67 12.99
CA LYS A 207 -13.44 3.58 11.67
C LYS A 207 -13.30 2.18 11.06
N ILE A 208 -12.12 1.57 11.15
CA ILE A 208 -11.90 0.21 10.66
C ILE A 208 -12.75 -0.78 11.46
N LEU A 209 -12.78 -0.69 12.79
CA LEU A 209 -13.55 -1.57 13.65
C LEU A 209 -15.06 -1.47 13.41
N GLU A 210 -15.56 -0.25 13.18
CA GLU A 210 -16.97 -0.05 12.78
C GLU A 210 -17.29 -0.83 11.50
N PHE A 211 -16.42 -0.71 10.48
CA PHE A 211 -16.63 -1.40 9.22
C PHE A 211 -16.50 -2.92 9.33
N GLU A 212 -15.43 -3.43 9.97
CA GLU A 212 -15.21 -4.87 10.15
C GLU A 212 -16.39 -5.51 10.91
N THR A 213 -16.92 -4.82 11.93
CA THR A 213 -18.11 -5.28 12.66
C THR A 213 -19.34 -5.41 11.74
N LEU A 214 -19.53 -4.47 10.80
CA LEU A 214 -20.61 -4.55 9.81
C LEU A 214 -20.39 -5.70 8.82
N TYR A 215 -19.15 -5.84 8.34
CA TYR A 215 -18.75 -6.88 7.40
C TYR A 215 -18.94 -8.29 7.98
N GLU A 216 -18.48 -8.53 9.21
CA GLU A 216 -18.70 -9.80 9.92
C GLU A 216 -20.17 -10.11 10.12
N ARG A 217 -20.99 -9.11 10.46
CA ARG A 217 -22.43 -9.30 10.65
C ARG A 217 -23.13 -9.69 9.34
N LYS A 218 -22.66 -9.16 8.21
CA LYS A 218 -23.19 -9.45 6.89
C LYS A 218 -22.79 -10.85 6.43
N ASN A 219 -21.52 -11.21 6.57
CA ASN A 219 -20.94 -12.37 5.92
C ASN A 219 -20.78 -13.61 6.83
N LEU A 220 -20.73 -13.44 8.15
CA LEU A 220 -20.57 -14.55 9.08
C LEU A 220 -21.90 -14.95 9.71
N GLY A 221 -22.21 -16.25 9.61
CA GLY A 221 -23.29 -16.86 10.36
C GLY A 221 -23.15 -16.62 11.86
N LEU A 222 -24.26 -16.68 12.60
CA LEU A 222 -24.23 -16.55 14.07
C LEU A 222 -23.31 -17.60 14.70
N PHE A 223 -23.31 -18.83 14.16
CA PHE A 223 -22.47 -19.92 14.64
C PHE A 223 -20.99 -19.70 14.36
N ASP A 224 -20.61 -19.15 13.20
CA ASP A 224 -19.21 -18.84 12.90
C ASP A 224 -18.69 -17.74 13.83
N ARG A 225 -19.49 -16.71 14.10
CA ARG A 225 -19.15 -15.66 15.06
C ARG A 225 -18.97 -16.21 16.48
N LEU A 226 -19.86 -17.09 16.92
CA LEU A 226 -19.73 -17.76 18.21
C LEU A 226 -18.48 -18.66 18.26
N LYS A 227 -18.17 -19.35 17.16
CA LYS A 227 -16.98 -20.19 17.03
C LYS A 227 -15.69 -19.37 17.12
N PHE A 228 -15.57 -18.27 16.38
CA PHE A 228 -14.41 -17.37 16.45
C PHE A 228 -14.24 -16.80 17.86
N ALA A 229 -15.33 -16.34 18.49
CA ALA A 229 -15.32 -15.87 19.86
C ALA A 229 -14.88 -16.96 20.87
N TRP A 230 -15.29 -18.22 20.65
CA TRP A 230 -14.92 -19.35 21.51
C TRP A 230 -13.47 -19.81 21.29
N GLN A 231 -12.95 -19.67 20.08
CA GLN A 231 -11.53 -19.92 19.76
C GLN A 231 -10.59 -18.84 20.28
N GLY A 232 -11.13 -17.79 20.91
CA GLY A 232 -10.32 -16.67 21.41
C GLY A 232 -9.73 -15.81 20.30
N ILE A 233 -10.13 -16.01 19.04
CA ILE A 233 -9.74 -15.13 17.94
C ILE A 233 -10.64 -13.90 18.03
N ARG A 234 -10.18 -12.91 18.78
CA ARG A 234 -10.85 -11.62 18.90
C ARG A 234 -10.26 -10.68 17.88
N VAL A 235 -11.15 -9.95 17.20
CA VAL A 235 -10.74 -8.86 16.30
C VAL A 235 -9.85 -7.89 17.08
N GLU A 236 -10.19 -7.63 18.34
CA GLU A 236 -9.44 -6.78 19.26
C GLU A 236 -7.95 -7.18 19.41
N ASP A 237 -7.64 -8.47 19.49
CA ASP A 237 -6.25 -8.95 19.65
C ASP A 237 -5.41 -8.62 18.39
N SER A 238 -6.04 -8.69 17.21
CA SER A 238 -5.40 -8.29 15.95
C SER A 238 -5.14 -6.77 15.94
N PHE A 239 -6.02 -5.97 16.50
CA PHE A 239 -5.83 -4.52 16.59
C PHE A 239 -4.66 -4.13 17.52
N GLU A 240 -4.38 -4.90 18.58
CA GLU A 240 -3.21 -4.64 19.43
C GLU A 240 -1.90 -4.84 18.65
N GLN A 241 -1.78 -5.95 17.92
CA GLN A 241 -0.61 -6.20 17.07
C GLN A 241 -0.45 -5.11 16.01
N ILE A 242 -1.55 -4.68 15.39
CA ILE A 242 -1.52 -3.65 14.34
C ILE A 242 -1.20 -2.28 14.94
N HIS A 243 -1.64 -1.99 16.17
CA HIS A 243 -1.26 -0.80 16.90
C HIS A 243 0.26 -0.77 17.14
N GLU A 244 0.88 -1.89 17.53
CA GLU A 244 2.34 -1.96 17.67
C GLU A 244 3.07 -1.68 16.36
N ILE A 245 2.61 -2.29 15.26
CA ILE A 245 3.20 -2.06 13.92
C ILE A 245 3.03 -0.58 13.53
N TYR A 246 1.85 0.00 13.77
CA TYR A 246 1.59 1.42 13.54
C TYR A 246 2.52 2.32 14.34
N LEU A 247 2.77 2.02 15.63
CA LEU A 247 3.67 2.81 16.47
C LEU A 247 5.12 2.74 15.99
N ARG A 248 5.57 1.58 15.48
CA ARG A 248 6.90 1.43 14.84
C ARG A 248 6.99 2.30 13.59
N LEU A 249 6.01 2.20 12.69
CA LEU A 249 5.95 3.05 11.49
C LEU A 249 5.89 4.54 11.85
N LEU A 250 5.13 4.92 12.88
CA LEU A 250 5.04 6.30 13.35
C LEU A 250 6.40 6.82 13.85
N THR A 251 7.20 5.95 14.46
CA THR A 251 8.56 6.27 14.89
C THR A 251 9.45 6.52 13.68
N ASP A 252 9.38 5.65 12.66
CA ASP A 252 10.12 5.83 11.41
C ASP A 252 9.72 7.11 10.68
N ARG A 253 8.42 7.43 10.60
CA ARG A 253 7.93 8.69 10.02
C ARG A 253 8.49 9.93 10.72
N ARG A 254 8.63 9.87 12.05
CA ARG A 254 9.15 10.98 12.85
C ARG A 254 10.66 11.11 12.74
N GLY A 255 11.38 10.01 12.55
CA GLY A 255 12.83 10.02 12.34
C GLY A 255 13.25 10.50 10.95
N ASN A 256 12.34 10.49 9.97
CA ASN A 256 12.57 11.01 8.61
C ASN A 256 12.17 12.49 8.44
N ARG A 257 11.79 13.18 9.52
CA ARG A 257 11.63 14.65 9.56
C ARG A 257 12.78 15.25 10.36
#